data_AF-C7DE44-F1
#
_entry.id   AF-C7DE44-F1
#
_cell.length_a   1.000
_cell.length_b   1.000
_cell.length_c   1.000
_cell.angle_alpha   90.00
_cell.angle_beta   90.00
_cell.angle_gamma   90.00
#
_symmetry.space_group_name_H-M   'P 1'
#
loop_
_entity.id
_entity.type
_entity.pdbx_description
1 polymer ?
#
loop_
_entity_poly.entity_id
_entity_poly.type
_entity_poly.pdbx_seq_one_letter_code
_entity_poly.pdbx_strand_id
1 'polypeptide(L)'
;MSNIWTCDGDAAGEQWMGLFNAAGISRVRKVDREFQWLETILMNPVRTERMIVPAPDPENITELLETGADTYDFTIEQPDGSFERYVGYDRLTGDTTVIDDVVLDNTAYAYDVVNEAGEIVRSREGRQFISRDLRIFLFGESWDKSTPENVFSALPVEFLELGEVGFFPNQPLYDCGATMSSYEVSQ
;
A
#
# COMPACT_ATOMS: atom_id res chain seq x y z
N MET A 1 9.45 -0.81 4.40
CA MET A 1 9.43 -2.28 4.32
C MET A 1 8.03 -2.79 4.61
N SER A 2 7.61 -3.85 3.94
CA SER A 2 6.34 -4.53 4.18
C SER A 2 6.55 -6.02 4.42
N ASN A 3 5.94 -6.57 5.46
CA ASN A 3 5.83 -8.03 5.65
C ASN A 3 4.39 -8.44 5.36
N ILE A 4 4.19 -9.55 4.64
CA ILE A 4 2.86 -10.07 4.29
C ILE A 4 2.70 -11.48 4.89
N TRP A 5 1.53 -11.77 5.45
CA TRP A 5 1.23 -13.08 6.02
C TRP A 5 -0.28 -13.38 6.01
N THR A 6 -0.62 -14.65 6.21
CA THR A 6 -2.00 -15.12 6.39
C THR A 6 -2.15 -15.77 7.77
N CYS A 7 -3.36 -15.83 8.31
CA CYS A 7 -3.64 -16.58 9.53
C CYS A 7 -4.71 -17.66 9.28
N ASP A 8 -4.56 -18.84 9.86
CA ASP A 8 -5.49 -19.98 9.68
C ASP A 8 -6.95 -19.68 10.09
N GLY A 9 -7.15 -18.68 10.95
CA GLY A 9 -8.47 -18.27 11.43
C GLY A 9 -9.18 -17.22 10.58
N ASP A 10 -8.50 -16.64 9.59
CA ASP A 10 -9.07 -15.63 8.70
C ASP A 10 -9.89 -16.27 7.56
N ALA A 11 -10.78 -15.49 6.96
CA ALA A 11 -11.55 -15.95 5.80
C ALA A 11 -10.63 -16.16 4.59
N ALA A 12 -11.05 -17.05 3.68
CA ALA A 12 -10.27 -17.33 2.48
C ALA A 12 -10.03 -16.06 1.65
N GLY A 13 -8.77 -15.80 1.31
CA GLY A 13 -8.36 -14.61 0.57
C GLY A 13 -8.01 -13.42 1.44
N GLU A 14 -8.28 -13.46 2.75
CA GLU A 14 -7.80 -12.45 3.67
C GLU A 14 -6.33 -12.63 3.98
N GLN A 15 -5.60 -11.51 4.04
CA GLN A 15 -4.18 -11.46 4.36
C GLN A 15 -3.87 -10.20 5.14
N TRP A 16 -2.72 -10.21 5.81
CA TRP A 16 -2.23 -9.12 6.61
C TRP A 16 -0.96 -8.56 6.01
N MET A 17 -0.81 -7.24 6.10
CA MET A 17 0.37 -6.50 5.71
C MET A 17 0.83 -5.61 6.85
N GLY A 18 2.06 -5.83 7.32
CA GLY A 18 2.74 -5.01 8.31
C GLY A 18 3.66 -4.03 7.61
N LEU A 19 3.49 -2.74 7.85
CA LEU A 19 4.31 -1.68 7.30
C LEU A 19 5.27 -1.18 8.37
N PHE A 20 6.55 -1.10 7.99
CA PHE A 20 7.65 -0.75 8.88
C PHE A 20 8.41 0.45 8.35
N ASN A 21 8.80 1.32 9.28
CA ASN A 21 9.75 2.40 9.09
C ASN A 21 10.95 2.21 10.04
N ALA A 22 11.85 3.19 10.10
CA ALA A 22 13.03 3.13 10.97
C ALA A 22 12.72 2.98 12.47
N ALA A 23 11.52 3.39 12.92
CA ALA A 23 11.06 3.20 14.30
C ALA A 23 10.43 1.83 14.56
N GLY A 24 10.38 0.95 13.55
CA GLY A 24 9.71 -0.34 13.59
C GLY A 24 8.35 -0.31 12.91
N ILE A 25 7.43 -1.14 13.39
CA ILE A 25 6.09 -1.27 12.79
C ILE A 25 5.27 0.01 13.02
N SER A 26 4.77 0.58 11.93
CA SER A 26 3.97 1.81 11.94
C SER A 26 2.48 1.54 11.72
N ARG A 27 2.17 0.50 10.95
CA ARG A 27 0.79 0.11 10.61
C ARG A 27 0.71 -1.38 10.34
N VAL A 28 -0.40 -2.00 10.71
CA VAL A 28 -0.81 -3.33 10.25
C VAL A 28 -2.14 -3.19 9.54
N ARG A 29 -2.31 -3.83 8.39
CA ARG A 29 -3.55 -3.79 7.61
C ARG A 29 -4.01 -5.20 7.27
N LYS A 30 -5.28 -5.48 7.47
CA LYS A 30 -5.97 -6.65 6.92
C LYS A 30 -6.63 -6.26 5.62
N VAL A 31 -6.41 -7.04 4.57
CA VAL A 31 -7.06 -6.90 3.27
C VAL A 31 -7.71 -8.20 2.85
N ASP A 32 -8.69 -8.14 1.95
CA ASP A 32 -9.25 -9.31 1.28
C ASP A 32 -8.54 -9.63 -0.04
N ARG A 33 -9.12 -10.56 -0.81
CA ARG A 33 -8.60 -11.00 -2.12
C ARG A 33 -8.58 -9.88 -3.17
N GLU A 34 -9.48 -8.90 -3.04
CA GLU A 34 -9.60 -7.77 -3.94
C GLU A 34 -8.80 -6.54 -3.46
N PHE A 35 -8.09 -6.71 -2.34
CA PHE A 35 -7.27 -5.71 -1.67
C PHE A 35 -8.05 -4.60 -0.97
N GLN A 36 -9.32 -4.85 -0.62
CA GLN A 36 -10.11 -3.93 0.20
C GLN A 36 -9.51 -3.75 1.59
N TRP A 37 -9.40 -2.52 2.10
CA TRP A 37 -8.77 -2.23 3.40
C TRP A 37 -9.67 -2.51 4.62
N LEU A 38 -10.05 -3.78 4.82
CA LEU A 38 -10.98 -4.23 5.86
C LEU A 38 -10.68 -3.67 7.25
N GLU A 39 -9.43 -3.74 7.69
CA GLU A 39 -9.00 -3.25 9.00
C GLU A 39 -7.60 -2.65 8.92
N THR A 40 -7.41 -1.48 9.53
CA THR A 40 -6.09 -0.84 9.65
C THR A 40 -5.80 -0.51 11.11
N ILE A 41 -4.74 -1.11 11.65
CA ILE A 41 -4.21 -0.85 12.99
C ILE A 41 -3.04 0.11 12.84
N LEU A 42 -3.22 1.35 13.27
CA LEU A 42 -2.17 2.35 13.38
C LEU A 42 -1.39 2.13 14.68
N MET A 43 -0.08 2.30 14.63
CA MET A 43 0.78 2.24 15.81
C MET A 43 1.16 3.66 16.27
N ASN A 44 1.33 3.83 17.58
CA ASN A 44 1.83 5.06 18.22
C ASN A 44 0.98 6.33 17.98
N PRO A 45 -0.19 6.47 18.63
CA PRO A 45 -0.83 5.51 19.53
C PRO A 45 -1.59 4.41 18.77
N VAL A 46 -1.84 3.29 19.46
CA VAL A 46 -2.61 2.18 18.90
C VAL A 46 -4.05 2.61 18.65
N ARG A 47 -4.47 2.53 17.39
CA ARG A 47 -5.80 2.92 16.91
C ARG A 47 -6.23 1.98 15.79
N THR A 48 -7.51 1.70 15.70
CA THR A 48 -8.03 0.79 14.66
C THR A 48 -9.11 1.49 13.85
N GLU A 49 -8.86 1.58 12.55
CA GLU A 49 -9.77 2.03 11.51
C GLU A 49 -10.39 0.81 10.82
N ARG A 50 -11.64 0.92 10.36
CA ARG A 50 -12.32 -0.18 9.66
C ARG A 50 -13.06 0.32 8.44
N MET A 51 -13.00 -0.45 7.36
CA MET A 51 -13.82 -0.19 6.19
C MET A 51 -15.28 -0.55 6.49
N ILE A 52 -16.20 0.32 6.10
CA ILE A 52 -17.63 0.02 6.12
C ILE A 52 -17.91 -0.89 4.93
N VAL A 53 -18.33 -2.12 5.23
CA VAL A 53 -18.66 -3.14 4.23
C VAL A 53 -20.16 -3.48 4.25
N PRO A 54 -20.80 -3.68 3.08
CA PRO A 54 -20.25 -3.47 1.74
C PRO A 54 -20.07 -1.98 1.40
N ALA A 55 -19.02 -1.65 0.65
CA ALA A 55 -18.84 -0.31 0.08
C ALA A 55 -19.71 -0.13 -1.19
N PRO A 56 -20.13 1.10 -1.52
CA PRO A 56 -20.78 1.41 -2.80
C PRO A 56 -19.97 0.98 -4.02
N ASP A 57 -18.66 1.22 -3.99
CA ASP A 57 -17.69 0.80 -5.02
C ASP A 57 -16.38 0.39 -4.31
N PRO A 58 -16.19 -0.88 -3.93
CA PRO A 58 -14.98 -1.32 -3.25
C PRO A 58 -13.79 -1.38 -4.21
N GLU A 59 -12.58 -1.27 -3.66
CA GLU A 59 -11.35 -1.60 -4.40
C GLU A 59 -11.44 -3.01 -5.00
N ASN A 60 -11.02 -3.17 -6.26
CA ASN A 60 -11.20 -4.39 -7.02
C ASN A 60 -10.01 -4.73 -7.95
N ILE A 61 -9.03 -5.49 -7.42
CA ILE A 61 -7.90 -5.99 -8.22
C ILE A 61 -8.37 -6.83 -9.41
N THR A 62 -9.43 -7.62 -9.28
CA THR A 62 -9.93 -8.41 -10.42
C THR A 62 -10.36 -7.52 -11.57
N GLU A 63 -11.17 -6.51 -11.31
CA GLU A 63 -11.60 -5.53 -12.31
C GLU A 63 -10.42 -4.77 -12.92
N LEU A 64 -9.48 -4.32 -12.09
CA LEU A 64 -8.26 -3.65 -12.53
C LEU A 64 -7.44 -4.51 -13.49
N LEU A 65 -7.24 -5.79 -13.17
CA LEU A 65 -6.42 -6.71 -13.97
C LEU A 65 -7.13 -7.16 -15.25
N GLU A 66 -8.45 -7.23 -15.26
CA GLU A 66 -9.26 -7.64 -16.41
C GLU A 66 -9.49 -6.49 -17.40
N THR A 67 -9.75 -5.28 -16.90
CA THR A 67 -10.15 -4.14 -17.73
C THR A 67 -9.03 -3.11 -17.92
N GLY A 68 -8.03 -3.12 -17.03
CA GLY A 68 -6.94 -2.15 -16.99
C GLY A 68 -7.22 -0.92 -16.12
N ALA A 69 -8.40 -0.80 -15.52
CA ALA A 69 -8.75 0.27 -14.59
C ALA A 69 -9.76 -0.21 -13.54
N ASP A 70 -9.75 0.46 -12.40
CA ASP A 70 -10.71 0.25 -11.31
C ASP A 70 -11.05 1.61 -10.71
N THR A 71 -12.33 1.89 -10.43
CA THR A 71 -12.73 3.05 -9.62
C THR A 71 -13.14 2.56 -8.25
N TYR A 72 -13.08 3.45 -7.26
CA TYR A 72 -13.55 3.09 -5.93
C TYR A 72 -14.16 4.28 -5.21
N ASP A 73 -15.08 3.95 -4.32
CA ASP A 73 -15.87 4.80 -3.45
C ASP A 73 -16.23 4.00 -2.20
N PHE A 74 -15.37 4.11 -1.18
CA PHE A 74 -15.53 3.42 0.09
C PHE A 74 -15.36 4.35 1.28
N THR A 75 -15.81 3.91 2.45
CA THR A 75 -15.73 4.69 3.68
C THR A 75 -14.97 3.93 4.74
N ILE A 76 -14.07 4.63 5.43
CA ILE A 76 -13.36 4.15 6.61
C ILE A 76 -13.96 4.84 7.84
N GLU A 77 -14.39 4.04 8.80
CA GLU A 77 -14.73 4.47 10.17
C GLU A 77 -13.44 4.64 10.98
N GLN A 78 -13.30 5.83 11.56
CA GLN A 78 -12.21 6.23 12.43
C GLN A 78 -12.47 5.78 13.87
N PRO A 79 -11.43 5.66 14.72
CA PRO A 79 -11.58 5.23 16.11
C PRO A 79 -12.47 6.12 16.99
N ASP A 80 -12.64 7.39 16.61
CA ASP A 80 -13.49 8.35 17.32
C ASP A 80 -14.95 8.36 16.81
N GLY A 81 -15.27 7.46 15.88
CA GLY A 81 -16.59 7.33 15.25
C GLY A 81 -16.81 8.28 14.07
N SER A 82 -15.81 9.08 13.68
CA SER A 82 -15.89 9.89 12.47
C SER A 82 -15.64 9.05 11.21
N PHE A 83 -16.00 9.59 10.05
CA PHE A 83 -15.82 8.90 8.76
C PHE A 83 -14.91 9.65 7.78
N GLU A 84 -14.08 8.88 7.07
CA GLU A 84 -13.33 9.34 5.89
C GLU A 84 -13.78 8.53 4.67
N ARG A 85 -14.34 9.21 3.66
CA ARG A 85 -14.74 8.60 2.38
C ARG A 85 -13.61 8.76 1.36
N TYR A 86 -13.20 7.66 0.76
CA TYR A 86 -12.15 7.58 -0.25
C TYR A 86 -12.80 7.41 -1.61
N VAL A 87 -12.52 8.34 -2.53
CA VAL A 87 -13.02 8.31 -3.90
C VAL A 87 -11.84 8.43 -4.85
N GLY A 88 -11.69 7.50 -5.78
CA GLY A 88 -10.51 7.46 -6.63
C GLY A 88 -10.55 6.41 -7.72
N TYR A 89 -9.37 6.14 -8.26
CA TYR A 89 -9.15 5.09 -9.24
C TYR A 89 -7.73 4.53 -9.16
N ASP A 90 -7.60 3.32 -9.68
CA ASP A 90 -6.36 2.67 -10.08
C ASP A 90 -6.38 2.38 -11.58
N ARG A 91 -5.21 2.42 -12.21
CA ARG A 91 -5.06 2.11 -13.64
C ARG A 91 -3.73 1.45 -13.93
N LEU A 92 -3.75 0.38 -14.73
CA LEU A 92 -2.54 -0.22 -15.29
C LEU A 92 -1.91 0.73 -16.32
N THR A 93 -0.59 0.91 -16.27
CA THR A 93 0.12 1.67 -17.31
C THR A 93 0.32 0.84 -18.58
N GLY A 94 0.24 -0.49 -18.46
CA GLY A 94 0.58 -1.45 -19.52
C GLY A 94 2.04 -1.89 -19.49
N ASP A 95 2.86 -1.30 -18.62
CA ASP A 95 4.26 -1.68 -18.42
C ASP A 95 4.40 -2.62 -17.22
N THR A 96 5.50 -3.36 -17.21
CA THR A 96 5.92 -4.19 -16.07
C THR A 96 7.32 -3.83 -15.63
N THR A 97 7.59 -3.97 -14.33
CA THR A 97 8.93 -3.84 -13.75
C THR A 97 9.35 -5.16 -13.12
N VAL A 98 10.62 -5.54 -13.28
CA VAL A 98 11.19 -6.71 -12.60
C VAL A 98 12.04 -6.23 -11.44
N ILE A 99 11.74 -6.69 -10.24
CA ILE A 99 12.51 -6.43 -9.02
C ILE A 99 12.75 -7.77 -8.36
N ASP A 100 14.02 -8.13 -8.18
CA ASP A 100 14.42 -9.39 -7.54
C ASP A 100 13.74 -10.62 -8.17
N ASP A 101 13.82 -10.71 -9.51
CA ASP A 101 13.16 -11.73 -10.35
C ASP A 101 11.61 -11.78 -10.27
N VAL A 102 10.98 -10.90 -9.48
CA VAL A 102 9.52 -10.75 -9.41
C VAL A 102 9.04 -9.75 -10.47
N VAL A 103 8.14 -10.20 -11.36
CA VAL A 103 7.47 -9.34 -12.34
C VAL A 103 6.28 -8.65 -11.69
N LEU A 104 6.23 -7.33 -11.79
CA LEU A 104 5.14 -6.51 -11.23
C LEU A 104 4.49 -5.65 -12.32
N ASP A 105 3.17 -5.53 -12.29
CA ASP A 105 2.46 -4.58 -13.16
C ASP A 105 2.62 -3.16 -12.61
N ASN A 106 2.93 -2.21 -13.48
CA ASN A 106 3.01 -0.81 -13.11
C ASN A 106 1.61 -0.19 -13.14
N THR A 107 1.31 0.60 -12.12
CA THR A 107 0.02 1.29 -11.99
C THR A 107 0.19 2.79 -11.74
N ALA A 108 -0.86 3.53 -12.03
CA ALA A 108 -1.05 4.90 -11.58
C ALA A 108 -2.39 5.00 -10.84
N TYR A 109 -2.43 5.78 -9.77
CA TYR A 109 -3.63 5.97 -8.96
C TYR A 109 -3.84 7.44 -8.64
N ALA A 110 -5.09 7.78 -8.31
CA ALA A 110 -5.44 9.06 -7.72
C ALA A 110 -6.65 8.89 -6.80
N TYR A 111 -6.66 9.60 -5.67
CA TYR A 111 -7.82 9.63 -4.79
C TYR A 111 -7.96 10.97 -4.06
N ASP A 112 -9.19 11.22 -3.62
CA ASP A 112 -9.55 12.24 -2.64
C ASP A 112 -10.12 11.58 -1.39
N VAL A 113 -9.80 12.15 -0.23
CA VAL A 113 -10.41 11.80 1.06
C VAL A 113 -11.36 12.91 1.43
N VAL A 114 -12.63 12.56 1.62
CA VAL A 114 -13.72 13.47 1.92
C VAL A 114 -14.19 13.22 3.35
N ASN A 115 -14.23 14.28 4.16
CA ASN A 115 -14.74 14.20 5.53
C ASN A 115 -16.28 14.22 5.57
N GLU A 116 -16.86 14.09 6.76
CA GLU A 116 -18.32 14.11 6.97
C GLU A 116 -19.02 15.40 6.51
N ALA A 117 -18.29 16.53 6.51
CA ALA A 117 -18.80 17.81 6.03
C ALA A 117 -18.82 17.91 4.49
N GLY A 118 -18.27 16.91 3.79
CA GLY A 118 -18.14 16.91 2.33
C GLY A 118 -16.91 17.65 1.82
N GLU A 119 -15.96 17.98 2.69
CA GLU A 119 -14.73 18.69 2.34
C GLU A 119 -13.61 17.71 2.00
N ILE A 120 -12.83 18.03 0.97
CA ILE A 120 -11.62 17.25 0.64
C ILE A 120 -10.52 17.61 1.64
N VAL A 121 -10.13 16.66 2.49
CA VAL A 121 -9.09 16.82 3.51
C VAL A 121 -7.72 16.29 3.07
N ARG A 122 -7.70 15.47 2.02
CA ARG A 122 -6.47 14.91 1.43
C ARG A 122 -6.71 14.59 -0.04
N SER A 123 -5.72 14.84 -0.88
CA SER A 123 -5.82 14.60 -2.32
C SER A 123 -4.46 14.18 -2.87
N ARG A 124 -4.34 12.92 -3.30
CA ARG A 124 -3.06 12.33 -3.68
C ARG A 124 -3.12 11.62 -5.02
N GLU A 125 -1.95 11.51 -5.61
CA GLU A 125 -1.66 10.76 -6.82
C GLU A 125 -0.39 9.94 -6.60
N GLY A 126 -0.18 8.93 -7.44
CA GLY A 126 1.05 8.17 -7.37
C GLY A 126 1.16 7.04 -8.36
N ARG A 127 2.22 6.26 -8.16
CA ARG A 127 2.51 5.03 -8.89
C ARG A 127 2.74 3.92 -7.89
N GLN A 128 2.12 2.77 -8.15
CA GLN A 128 2.30 1.57 -7.36
C GLN A 128 2.61 0.39 -8.28
N PHE A 129 2.97 -0.72 -7.66
CA PHE A 129 3.18 -1.98 -8.36
C PHE A 129 2.15 -3.00 -7.89
N ILE A 130 1.69 -3.86 -8.79
CA ILE A 130 0.85 -5.00 -8.42
C ILE A 130 1.65 -6.29 -8.58
N SER A 131 1.64 -7.11 -7.53
CA SER A 131 1.96 -8.53 -7.68
C SER A 131 0.67 -9.29 -7.98
N ARG A 132 0.58 -9.87 -9.19
CA ARG A 132 -0.57 -10.70 -9.58
C ARG A 132 -0.71 -11.95 -8.71
N ASP A 133 0.42 -12.53 -8.34
CA ASP A 133 0.49 -13.78 -7.60
C ASP A 133 0.02 -13.60 -6.15
N LEU A 134 0.51 -12.53 -5.50
CA LEU A 134 0.13 -12.21 -4.12
C LEU A 134 -1.18 -11.40 -4.03
N ARG A 135 -1.65 -10.85 -5.16
CA ARG A 135 -2.80 -9.93 -5.25
C ARG A 135 -2.71 -8.78 -4.26
N ILE A 136 -1.58 -8.07 -4.30
CA ILE A 136 -1.32 -6.91 -3.46
C ILE A 136 -0.79 -5.73 -4.27
N PHE A 137 -1.07 -4.53 -3.78
CA PHE A 137 -0.33 -3.34 -4.16
C PHE A 137 0.92 -3.19 -3.29
N LEU A 138 2.04 -2.92 -3.95
CA LEU A 138 3.31 -2.54 -3.34
C LEU A 138 3.51 -1.04 -3.54
N PHE A 139 4.19 -0.43 -2.57
CA PHE A 139 4.52 0.98 -2.62
C PHE A 139 5.38 1.31 -3.83
N GLY A 140 5.23 2.55 -4.31
CA GLY A 140 6.10 3.13 -5.32
C GLY A 140 6.28 4.61 -5.03
N GLU A 141 5.82 5.46 -5.95
CA GLU A 141 5.89 6.91 -5.82
C GLU A 141 4.54 7.50 -5.41
N SER A 142 4.57 8.62 -4.71
CA SER A 142 3.34 9.32 -4.34
C SER A 142 3.57 10.80 -4.05
N TRP A 143 2.60 11.64 -4.40
CA TRP A 143 2.62 13.09 -4.19
C TRP A 143 1.22 13.62 -3.87
N ASP A 144 1.16 14.79 -3.23
CA ASP A 144 -0.09 15.55 -3.11
C ASP A 144 -0.40 16.25 -4.43
N LYS A 145 -1.67 16.26 -4.85
CA LYS A 145 -2.09 16.87 -6.13
C LYS A 145 -1.79 18.38 -6.19
N SER A 146 -1.73 19.05 -5.04
CA SER A 146 -1.40 20.47 -4.95
C SER A 146 0.09 20.79 -5.12
N THR A 147 0.96 19.80 -4.96
CA THR A 147 2.43 19.97 -5.07
C THR A 147 3.05 18.75 -5.76
N PRO A 148 2.75 18.53 -7.05
CA PRO A 148 3.15 17.32 -7.78
C PRO A 148 4.67 17.16 -7.93
N GLU A 149 5.44 18.23 -7.73
CA GLU A 149 6.89 18.23 -7.69
C GLU A 149 7.47 17.56 -6.43
N ASN A 150 6.69 17.45 -5.34
CA ASN A 150 7.12 16.87 -4.08
C ASN A 150 6.82 15.37 -4.05
N VAL A 151 7.64 14.61 -4.77
CA VAL A 151 7.50 13.16 -4.88
C VAL A 151 8.14 12.46 -3.68
N PHE A 152 7.34 11.70 -2.94
CA PHE A 152 7.81 10.69 -2.01
C PHE A 152 8.02 9.37 -2.75
N SER A 153 9.10 8.66 -2.45
CA SER A 153 9.44 7.38 -3.08
C SER A 153 9.67 6.30 -2.03
N ALA A 154 9.04 5.15 -2.24
CA ALA A 154 9.19 3.93 -1.45
C ALA A 154 9.16 2.72 -2.39
N LEU A 155 10.04 2.72 -3.39
CA LEU A 155 10.17 1.63 -4.36
C LEU A 155 10.56 0.32 -3.67
N PRO A 156 10.03 -0.84 -4.10
CA PRO A 156 10.51 -2.13 -3.65
C PRO A 156 11.96 -2.34 -4.10
N VAL A 157 12.75 -3.07 -3.32
CA VAL A 157 14.17 -3.29 -3.59
C VAL A 157 14.51 -4.79 -3.67
N GLU A 158 13.90 -5.59 -2.79
CA GLU A 158 14.19 -7.01 -2.60
C GLU A 158 12.92 -7.70 -2.08
N PHE A 159 12.72 -8.97 -2.44
CA PHE A 159 11.67 -9.83 -1.93
C PHE A 159 12.32 -11.02 -1.22
N LEU A 160 12.02 -11.17 0.06
CA LEU A 160 12.48 -12.32 0.83
C LEU A 160 11.32 -13.27 1.08
N GLU A 161 11.55 -14.56 0.83
CA GLU A 161 10.62 -15.67 1.03
C GLU A 161 10.99 -16.53 2.24
N LEU A 162 10.06 -17.42 2.62
CA LEU A 162 10.24 -18.32 3.75
C LEU A 162 11.45 -19.24 3.53
N GLY A 163 12.43 -19.14 4.43
CA GLY A 163 13.66 -19.94 4.40
C GLY A 163 14.88 -19.15 3.97
N GLU A 164 14.70 -17.93 3.44
CA GLU A 164 15.79 -17.03 3.11
C GLU A 164 16.33 -16.28 4.32
N VAL A 165 17.60 -15.90 4.26
CA VAL A 165 18.25 -15.15 5.34
C VAL A 165 17.66 -13.74 5.38
N GLY A 166 17.26 -13.30 6.57
CA GLY A 166 16.65 -11.97 6.74
C GLY A 166 15.14 -11.94 6.48
N PHE A 167 14.51 -13.09 6.18
CA PHE A 167 13.04 -13.18 6.05
C PHE A 167 12.32 -12.70 7.31
N PHE A 168 11.23 -11.96 7.11
CA PHE A 168 10.35 -11.42 8.14
C PHE A 168 11.08 -10.60 9.24
N PRO A 169 11.92 -9.61 8.88
CA PRO A 169 12.62 -8.83 9.88
C PRO A 169 11.66 -7.84 10.55
N ASN A 170 12.04 -7.35 11.73
CA ASN A 170 11.24 -6.38 12.50
C ASN A 170 11.69 -4.92 12.30
N GLN A 171 12.70 -4.71 11.45
CA GLN A 171 13.21 -3.41 11.03
C GLN A 171 13.55 -3.46 9.54
N PRO A 172 13.40 -2.35 8.80
CA PRO A 172 13.79 -2.34 7.40
C PRO A 172 15.29 -2.60 7.21
N LEU A 173 15.62 -3.45 6.25
CA LEU A 173 17.00 -3.76 5.86
C LEU A 173 17.65 -2.62 5.07
N TYR A 174 16.83 -1.80 4.39
CA TYR A 174 17.24 -0.66 3.57
C TYR A 174 16.75 0.67 4.17
N ASP A 175 17.46 1.76 3.89
CA ASP A 175 17.07 3.15 4.18
C ASP A 175 16.77 3.51 5.65
N CYS A 176 17.28 2.74 6.62
CA CYS A 176 17.17 3.06 8.05
C CYS A 176 18.42 3.72 8.65
N GLY A 177 19.40 4.08 7.83
CA GLY A 177 20.56 4.88 8.24
C GLY A 177 21.81 4.62 7.42
N ALA A 178 21.99 5.35 6.32
CA ALA A 178 23.27 5.89 5.88
C ALA A 178 23.05 6.80 4.67
N THR A 179 23.58 8.03 4.75
CA THR A 179 24.20 8.68 3.60
C THR A 179 24.97 7.62 2.81
N MET A 180 24.51 7.26 1.61
CA MET A 180 25.39 6.61 0.65
C MET A 180 26.38 7.67 0.18
N SER A 181 27.45 7.87 0.96
CA SER A 181 28.69 8.42 0.42
C SER A 181 29.15 7.43 -0.63
N SER A 182 28.99 7.79 -1.91
CA SER A 182 29.60 7.06 -3.01
C SER A 182 31.10 6.94 -2.74
N TYR A 183 31.59 5.73 -2.55
CA TYR A 183 33.02 5.46 -2.58
C TYR A 183 33.43 5.42 -4.06
N GLU A 184 33.89 6.55 -4.59
CA GLU A 184 34.65 6.53 -5.84
C GLU A 184 36.00 5.88 -5.56
N VAL A 185 36.17 4.60 -5.94
CA VAL A 185 37.52 4.08 -6.17
C VAL A 185 37.99 4.68 -7.48
N SER A 186 38.80 5.72 -7.37
CA SER A 186 39.63 6.18 -8.48
C SER A 186 40.60 5.04 -8.84
N GLN A 187 40.55 4.58 -10.08
CA GLN A 187 41.70 3.95 -10.75
C GLN A 187 42.22 4.90 -11.82
#